data_AF-A0A530M5W3-F1
#
_entry.id   AF-A0A530M5W3-F1
#
_cell.length_a   1.000
_cell.length_b   1.000
_cell.length_c   1.000
_cell.angle_alpha   90.00
_cell.angle_beta   90.00
_cell.angle_gamma   90.00
#
_symmetry.space_group_name_H-M   'P 1'
#
loop_
_entity.id
_entity.type
_entity.pdbx_description
1 polymer ?
#
loop_
_entity_poly.entity_id
_entity_poly.type
_entity_poly.pdbx_seq_one_letter_code
_entity_poly.pdbx_strand_id
1 'polypeptide(L)'
;MTPNDLDWLSQALDALDNPSLECERPAQPLSAAASPRPVPAHWGEAAKKWRVEIAEWLVEEERQEEERKANRRAQYMSGIVKAKEKKRKGDRERQARRRDKLAEAQGRTINRRRNLKNMTPEQLVAYKRNQWKEKKRRQCGTSRPASHPLFGKF
;
A
#
# COMPACT_ATOMS: atom_id res chain seq x y z
N MET A 1 -22.32 14.83 -33.63
CA MET A 1 -20.87 15.06 -33.56
C MET A 1 -20.29 14.52 -34.83
N THR A 2 -19.99 15.40 -35.79
CA THR A 2 -19.49 15.01 -37.11
C THR A 2 -17.96 14.89 -37.06
N PRO A 3 -17.34 14.01 -37.87
CA PRO A 3 -15.90 13.80 -37.89
C PRO A 3 -15.06 15.05 -38.18
N ASN A 4 -15.66 16.10 -38.76
CA ASN A 4 -15.00 17.34 -39.15
C ASN A 4 -14.58 18.26 -37.98
N ASP A 5 -15.07 18.03 -36.75
CA ASP A 5 -14.75 18.92 -35.61
C ASP A 5 -13.37 18.63 -34.99
N LEU A 6 -12.69 17.55 -35.41
CA LEU A 6 -11.36 17.16 -34.94
C LEU A 6 -10.24 17.53 -35.92
N ASP A 7 -10.55 17.67 -37.22
CA ASP A 7 -9.54 17.94 -38.25
C ASP A 7 -8.91 19.34 -38.12
N TRP A 8 -9.68 20.33 -37.66
CA TRP A 8 -9.14 21.69 -37.48
C TRP A 8 -8.15 21.78 -36.30
N LEU A 9 -8.34 20.96 -35.26
CA LEU A 9 -7.43 20.90 -34.11
C LEU A 9 -6.11 20.23 -34.48
N SER A 10 -6.17 19.16 -35.28
CA SER A 10 -4.97 18.51 -35.82
C SER A 10 -4.21 19.44 -36.77
N GLN A 11 -4.90 20.18 -37.65
CA GLN A 11 -4.25 21.19 -38.51
C GLN A 11 -3.62 22.34 -37.71
N ALA A 12 -4.27 22.79 -36.63
CA ALA A 12 -3.72 23.85 -35.79
C ALA A 12 -2.46 23.42 -35.03
N LEU A 13 -2.40 22.15 -34.61
CA LEU A 13 -1.23 21.57 -33.94
C LEU A 13 -0.06 21.34 -34.91
N ASP A 14 -0.32 20.84 -36.12
CA ASP A 14 0.72 20.66 -37.15
C ASP A 14 1.32 21.99 -37.63
N ALA A 15 0.52 23.07 -37.63
CA ALA A 15 0.98 24.42 -37.98
C ALA A 15 1.89 25.07 -36.92
N LEU A 16 1.84 24.58 -35.67
CA LEU A 16 2.72 25.03 -34.59
C LEU A 16 4.12 24.39 -34.67
N ASP A 17 4.22 23.18 -35.23
CA ASP A 17 5.48 22.42 -35.33
C ASP A 17 6.30 22.74 -36.60
N ASN A 18 5.69 23.32 -37.65
CA ASN A 18 6.39 23.70 -38.88
C ASN A 18 6.14 25.18 -39.24
N PRO A 19 6.95 26.15 -38.76
CA PRO A 19 6.78 27.58 -39.03
C PRO A 19 7.29 27.99 -40.43
N SER A 20 7.10 27.16 -41.46
CA SER A 20 7.62 27.43 -42.81
C SER A 20 6.64 26.99 -43.88
N LEU A 21 5.60 27.79 -44.07
CA LEU A 21 4.90 27.88 -45.34
C LEU A 21 4.75 29.37 -45.69
N GLU A 22 5.48 29.77 -46.73
CA GLU A 22 5.26 31.03 -47.42
C GLU A 22 3.86 30.97 -48.06
N CYS A 23 2.85 31.41 -47.30
CA CYS A 23 1.56 31.75 -47.86
C CYS A 23 1.74 33.06 -48.64
N GLU A 24 1.71 32.97 -49.98
CA GLU A 24 1.52 34.16 -50.83
C GLU A 24 0.29 34.92 -50.35
N ARG A 25 0.55 36.06 -49.72
CA ARG A 25 -0.45 36.94 -49.13
C ARG A 25 -1.11 37.71 -50.28
N PRO A 26 -2.44 37.62 -50.51
CA PRO A 26 -3.06 38.57 -51.43
C PRO A 26 -2.81 39.96 -50.88
N ALA A 27 -2.31 40.86 -51.73
CA ALA A 27 -2.00 42.24 -51.37
C ALA A 27 -3.27 42.92 -50.84
N GLN A 28 -3.42 42.94 -49.51
CA GLN A 28 -4.47 43.71 -48.87
C GLN A 28 -4.13 45.20 -49.03
N PRO A 29 -5.10 46.06 -49.40
CA PRO A 29 -4.89 47.49 -49.36
C PRO A 29 -4.56 47.88 -47.91
N LEU A 30 -3.46 48.61 -47.74
CA LEU A 30 -3.03 49.20 -46.46
C LEU A 30 -4.10 50.17 -45.95
N SER A 31 -5.13 49.65 -45.29
CA SER A 31 -5.96 50.42 -44.37
C SER A 31 -5.14 50.61 -43.10
N ALA A 32 -4.56 51.81 -42.97
CA ALA A 32 -3.88 52.26 -41.77
C ALA A 32 -4.88 52.48 -40.62
N ALA A 33 -5.44 51.41 -40.04
CA ALA A 33 -6.30 51.49 -38.87
C ALA A 33 -6.53 50.15 -38.13
N ALA A 34 -5.50 49.33 -37.93
CA ALA A 34 -5.58 48.25 -36.95
C ALA A 34 -4.20 47.74 -36.54
N SER A 35 -3.39 48.59 -35.87
CA SER A 35 -2.41 48.01 -34.95
C SER A 35 -3.19 47.14 -33.97
N PRO A 36 -2.89 45.83 -33.82
CA PRO A 36 -3.53 45.02 -32.80
C PRO A 36 -3.34 45.76 -31.47
N ARG A 37 -4.46 46.07 -30.80
CA ARG A 37 -4.41 46.82 -29.54
C ARG A 37 -3.47 46.06 -28.59
N PRO A 38 -2.53 46.74 -27.92
CA PRO A 38 -1.64 46.07 -26.98
C PRO A 38 -2.51 45.35 -25.93
N VAL A 39 -2.26 44.06 -25.76
CA VAL A 39 -2.96 43.25 -24.75
C VAL A 39 -2.74 43.92 -23.39
N PRO A 40 -3.80 44.27 -22.65
CA PRO A 40 -3.61 44.95 -21.37
C PRO A 40 -2.79 44.05 -20.43
N ALA A 41 -1.78 44.62 -19.76
CA ALA A 41 -0.80 43.87 -18.98
C ALA A 41 -1.43 42.91 -17.94
N HIS A 42 -2.60 43.25 -17.40
CA HIS A 42 -3.35 42.43 -16.44
C HIS A 42 -3.81 41.08 -16.99
N TRP A 43 -4.02 40.93 -18.32
CA TRP A 43 -4.34 39.64 -18.94
C TRP A 43 -3.13 38.71 -18.99
N GLY A 44 -1.93 39.28 -19.17
CA GLY A 44 -0.67 38.52 -19.12
C GLY A 44 -0.39 37.99 -17.71
N GLU A 45 -0.70 38.77 -16.68
CA GLU A 45 -0.57 38.34 -15.28
C GLU A 45 -1.61 37.28 -14.91
N ALA A 46 -2.86 37.43 -15.35
CA ALA A 46 -3.91 36.42 -15.15
C ALA A 46 -3.54 35.09 -15.83
N ALA A 47 -3.02 35.13 -17.07
CA ALA A 47 -2.57 33.95 -17.78
C ALA A 47 -1.38 33.25 -17.07
N LYS A 48 -0.45 34.02 -16.49
CA LYS A 48 0.65 33.45 -15.69
C LYS A 48 0.12 32.77 -14.42
N LYS A 49 -0.80 33.40 -13.70
CA LYS A 49 -1.41 32.81 -12.49
C LYS A 49 -2.16 31.52 -12.82
N TRP A 50 -2.96 31.50 -13.88
CA TRP A 50 -3.67 30.30 -14.32
C TRP A 50 -2.72 29.17 -14.72
N ARG A 51 -1.60 29.47 -15.39
CA ARG A 51 -0.61 28.45 -15.74
C ARG A 51 0.05 27.83 -14.51
N VAL A 52 0.35 28.64 -13.49
CA VAL A 52 0.91 28.15 -12.22
C VAL A 52 -0.11 27.27 -11.50
N GLU A 53 -1.36 27.72 -11.41
CA GLU A 53 -2.43 26.95 -10.77
C GLU A 53 -2.67 25.61 -11.48
N ILE A 54 -2.68 25.58 -12.81
CA ILE A 54 -2.79 24.34 -13.59
C ILE A 54 -1.59 23.42 -13.33
N ALA A 55 -0.37 23.96 -13.26
CA ALA A 55 0.83 23.17 -12.99
C ALA A 55 0.80 22.56 -11.58
N GLU A 56 0.36 23.32 -10.57
CA GLU A 56 0.17 22.84 -9.20
C GLU A 56 -0.90 21.74 -9.14
N TRP A 57 -2.01 21.91 -9.86
CA TRP A 57 -3.06 20.91 -9.96
C TRP A 57 -2.58 19.59 -10.58
N LEU A 58 -1.77 19.65 -11.65
CA LEU A 58 -1.21 18.45 -12.28
C LEU A 58 -0.26 17.69 -11.35
N VAL A 59 0.58 18.42 -10.59
CA VAL A 59 1.48 17.80 -9.60
C VAL A 59 0.68 17.12 -8.49
N GLU A 60 -0.38 17.77 -7.99
CA GLU A 60 -1.23 17.19 -6.95
C GLU A 60 -2.04 15.99 -7.48
N GLU A 61 -2.49 16.03 -8.74
CA GLU A 61 -3.16 14.90 -9.39
C GLU A 61 -2.20 13.69 -9.51
N GLU A 62 -0.98 13.90 -10.00
CA GLU A 62 0.04 12.85 -10.12
C GLU A 62 0.34 12.22 -8.76
N ARG A 63 0.53 13.06 -7.74
CA ARG A 63 0.73 12.61 -6.36
C ARG A 63 -0.43 11.76 -5.84
N GLN A 64 -1.67 12.19 -6.06
CA GLN A 64 -2.84 11.43 -5.65
C GLN A 64 -2.96 10.11 -6.41
N GLU A 65 -2.61 10.09 -7.70
CA GLU A 65 -2.63 8.85 -8.49
C GLU A 65 -1.58 7.86 -7.98
N GLU A 66 -0.38 8.33 -7.64
CA GLU A 66 0.66 7.53 -7.01
C GLU A 66 0.19 6.96 -5.66
N GLU A 67 -0.46 7.76 -4.83
CA GLU A 67 -1.00 7.31 -3.55
C GLU A 67 -2.09 6.25 -3.73
N ARG A 68 -3.02 6.44 -4.68
CA ARG A 68 -4.04 5.44 -5.02
C ARG A 68 -3.40 4.14 -5.54
N LYS A 69 -2.35 4.24 -6.36
CA LYS A 69 -1.59 3.09 -6.87
C LYS A 69 -0.85 2.37 -5.76
N ALA A 70 -0.23 3.08 -4.84
CA ALA A 70 0.43 2.53 -3.66
C ALA A 70 -0.57 1.84 -2.73
N ASN A 71 -1.73 2.46 -2.47
CA ASN A 71 -2.78 1.90 -1.63
C ASN A 71 -3.34 0.59 -2.24
N ARG A 72 -3.62 0.57 -3.55
CA ARG A 72 -4.02 -0.67 -4.26
C ARG A 72 -2.98 -1.79 -4.11
N ARG A 73 -1.69 -1.47 -4.28
CA ARG A 73 -0.59 -2.42 -4.08
C ARG A 73 -0.53 -2.93 -2.63
N ALA A 74 -0.67 -2.03 -1.64
CA ALA A 74 -0.67 -2.38 -0.23
C ALA A 74 -1.84 -3.32 0.14
N GLN A 75 -3.04 -3.05 -0.37
CA GLN A 75 -4.21 -3.90 -0.18
C GLN A 75 -4.01 -5.30 -0.77
N TYR A 76 -3.49 -5.39 -1.99
CA TYR A 76 -3.18 -6.66 -2.64
C TYR A 76 -2.17 -7.48 -1.82
N MET A 77 -1.06 -6.86 -1.41
CA MET A 77 -0.02 -7.51 -0.61
C MET A 77 -0.54 -7.93 0.77
N SER A 78 -1.38 -7.11 1.40
CA SER A 78 -2.05 -7.43 2.67
C SER A 78 -2.94 -8.68 2.53
N GLY A 79 -3.69 -8.79 1.43
CA GLY A 79 -4.49 -9.98 1.12
C GLY A 79 -3.64 -11.25 1.02
N ILE A 80 -2.50 -11.18 0.32
CA ILE A 80 -1.56 -12.31 0.20
C ILE A 80 -1.02 -12.73 1.58
N VAL A 81 -0.60 -11.77 2.40
CA VAL A 81 -0.06 -12.05 3.74
C VAL A 81 -1.13 -12.69 4.63
N LYS A 82 -2.37 -12.15 4.63
CA LYS A 82 -3.50 -12.72 5.38
C LYS A 82 -3.81 -14.16 4.95
N ALA A 83 -3.81 -14.42 3.64
CA ALA A 83 -4.05 -15.77 3.10
C ALA A 83 -2.93 -16.76 3.52
N LYS A 84 -1.67 -16.33 3.45
CA LYS A 84 -0.52 -17.13 3.92
C LYS A 84 -0.61 -17.42 5.42
N GLU A 85 -0.94 -16.43 6.24
CA GLU A 85 -1.05 -16.64 7.69
C GLU A 85 -2.24 -17.55 8.04
N LYS A 86 -3.36 -17.47 7.31
CA LYS A 86 -4.48 -18.40 7.45
C LYS A 86 -4.06 -19.85 7.16
N LYS A 87 -3.28 -20.09 6.10
CA LYS A 87 -2.71 -21.42 5.80
C LYS A 87 -1.80 -21.91 6.92
N ARG A 88 -0.85 -21.08 7.36
CA ARG A 88 0.07 -21.40 8.47
C ARG A 88 -0.68 -21.74 9.76
N LYS A 89 -1.73 -20.98 10.10
CA LYS A 89 -2.58 -21.25 11.27
C LYS A 89 -3.25 -22.62 11.16
N GLY A 90 -3.81 -22.95 9.99
CA GLY A 90 -4.40 -24.25 9.72
C GLY A 90 -3.40 -25.40 9.85
N ASP A 91 -2.17 -25.23 9.34
CA ASP A 91 -1.13 -26.25 9.47
C ASP A 91 -0.66 -26.43 10.92
N ARG A 92 -0.49 -25.34 11.68
CA ARG A 92 -0.20 -25.41 13.13
C ARG A 92 -1.27 -26.21 13.87
N GLU A 93 -2.55 -25.94 13.58
CA GLU A 93 -3.67 -26.66 14.20
C GLU A 93 -3.70 -28.14 13.79
N ARG A 94 -3.46 -28.45 12.50
CA ARG A 94 -3.37 -29.82 12.01
C ARG A 94 -2.24 -30.58 12.70
N GLN A 95 -1.07 -29.96 12.87
CA GLN A 95 0.04 -30.56 13.61
C GLN A 95 -0.28 -30.75 15.09
N ALA A 96 -0.95 -29.78 15.74
CA ALA A 96 -1.40 -29.92 17.12
C ALA A 96 -2.34 -31.12 17.28
N ARG A 97 -3.35 -31.25 16.41
CA ARG A 97 -4.25 -32.41 16.39
C ARG A 97 -3.52 -33.73 16.15
N ARG A 98 -2.50 -33.75 15.29
CA ARG A 98 -1.65 -34.95 15.09
C ARG A 98 -0.87 -35.31 16.35
N ARG A 99 -0.27 -34.32 17.03
CA ARG A 99 0.43 -34.53 18.30
C ARG A 99 -0.53 -35.04 19.37
N ASP A 100 -1.75 -34.50 19.43
CA ASP A 100 -2.78 -34.98 20.36
C ASP A 100 -3.16 -36.43 20.05
N LYS A 101 -3.44 -36.79 18.79
CA LYS A 101 -3.75 -38.18 18.43
C LYS A 101 -2.62 -39.15 18.77
N LEU A 102 -1.37 -38.75 18.54
CA LEU A 102 -0.20 -39.57 18.86
C LEU A 102 -0.03 -39.77 20.37
N ALA A 103 -0.21 -38.72 21.16
CA ALA A 103 -0.12 -38.85 22.61
C ALA A 103 -1.29 -39.66 23.19
N GLU A 104 -2.50 -39.55 22.63
CA GLU A 104 -3.65 -40.40 22.97
C GLU A 104 -3.36 -41.88 22.66
N ALA A 105 -2.79 -42.18 21.49
CA ALA A 105 -2.37 -43.53 21.11
C ALA A 105 -1.25 -44.09 22.01
N GLN A 106 -0.39 -43.22 22.58
CA GLN A 106 0.63 -43.59 23.56
C GLN A 106 0.07 -43.73 24.99
N GLY A 107 -1.25 -43.63 25.18
CA GLY A 107 -1.88 -43.66 26.50
C GLY A 107 -1.58 -42.44 27.37
N ARG A 108 -0.99 -41.39 26.79
CA ARG A 108 -0.73 -40.13 27.50
C ARG A 108 -2.01 -39.30 27.48
N THR A 109 -2.56 -39.01 28.66
CA THR A 109 -3.65 -38.06 28.80
C THR A 109 -3.14 -36.67 28.46
N ILE A 110 -3.39 -36.21 27.23
CA ILE A 110 -3.23 -34.80 26.89
C ILE A 110 -4.25 -34.06 27.75
N ASN A 111 -3.77 -33.36 28.78
CA ASN A 111 -4.56 -32.33 29.44
C ASN A 111 -4.84 -31.24 28.39
N ARG A 112 -5.87 -31.45 27.56
CA ARG A 112 -6.58 -30.39 26.84
C ARG A 112 -6.97 -29.43 27.93
N ARG A 113 -6.21 -28.34 28.05
CA ARG A 113 -6.24 -27.34 29.13
C ARG A 113 -7.56 -27.44 29.89
N ARG A 114 -7.54 -27.98 31.12
CA ARG A 114 -8.73 -28.04 31.96
C ARG A 114 -9.34 -26.64 31.93
N ASN A 115 -10.56 -26.51 31.40
CA ASN A 115 -11.22 -25.22 31.32
C ASN A 115 -11.28 -24.67 32.74
N LEU A 116 -10.53 -23.60 33.02
CA LEU A 116 -10.43 -22.96 34.33
C LEU A 116 -11.81 -22.58 34.91
N LYS A 117 -12.81 -22.44 34.03
CA LYS A 117 -14.20 -22.10 34.36
C LYS A 117 -14.92 -23.15 35.21
N ASN A 118 -14.52 -24.42 35.16
CA ASN A 118 -15.20 -25.51 35.87
C ASN A 118 -14.40 -26.03 37.07
N MET A 119 -13.35 -25.30 37.50
CA MET A 119 -12.52 -25.70 38.62
C MET A 119 -13.07 -25.09 39.91
N THR A 120 -13.07 -25.87 40.99
CA THR A 120 -13.36 -25.32 42.32
C THR A 120 -12.25 -24.34 42.75
N PRO A 121 -12.51 -23.41 43.68
CA PRO A 121 -11.51 -22.45 44.14
C PRO A 121 -10.20 -23.10 44.62
N GLU A 122 -10.30 -24.23 45.33
CA GLU A 122 -9.13 -25.00 45.80
C GLU A 122 -8.33 -25.60 44.64
N GLN A 123 -9.01 -26.12 43.63
CA GLN A 123 -8.37 -26.65 42.43
C GLN A 123 -7.65 -25.54 41.64
N LEU A 124 -8.19 -24.31 41.61
CA LEU A 124 -7.54 -23.15 41.00
C LEU A 124 -6.24 -22.77 41.72
N VAL A 125 -6.23 -22.83 43.05
CA VAL A 125 -5.01 -22.60 43.86
C VAL A 125 -3.95 -23.65 43.55
N ALA A 126 -4.34 -24.94 43.51
CA ALA A 126 -3.44 -26.03 43.15
C ALA A 126 -2.89 -25.88 41.72
N TYR A 127 -3.73 -25.47 40.76
CA TYR A 127 -3.31 -25.20 39.38
C TYR A 127 -2.29 -24.06 39.30
N LYS A 128 -2.54 -22.93 39.98
CA LYS A 128 -1.61 -21.81 40.06
C LYS A 128 -0.27 -22.23 40.69
N ARG A 129 -0.30 -23.04 41.75
CA ARG A 129 0.89 -23.60 42.39
C ARG A 129 1.71 -24.48 41.43
N ASN A 130 1.04 -25.32 40.64
CA ASN A 130 1.71 -26.17 39.64
C ASN A 130 2.30 -25.36 38.48
N GLN A 131 1.62 -24.32 37.99
CA GLN A 131 2.18 -23.39 36.99
C GLN A 131 3.41 -22.65 37.52
N TRP A 132 3.38 -22.24 38.79
CA TRP A 132 4.53 -21.61 39.43
C TRP A 132 5.71 -22.57 39.57
N LYS A 133 5.48 -23.81 40.00
CA LYS A 133 6.51 -24.87 40.05
C LYS A 133 7.10 -25.16 38.67
N GLU A 134 6.27 -25.25 37.64
CA GLU A 134 6.68 -25.45 36.25
C GLU A 134 7.55 -24.29 35.76
N LYS A 135 7.15 -23.04 36.04
CA LYS A 135 7.94 -21.84 35.72
C LYS A 135 9.30 -21.84 36.41
N LYS A 136 9.34 -22.21 37.70
CA LYS A 136 10.60 -22.36 38.44
C LYS A 136 11.46 -23.49 37.88
N ARG A 137 10.89 -24.65 37.55
CA ARG A 137 11.63 -25.76 36.93
C ARG A 137 12.26 -25.35 35.59
N ARG A 138 11.52 -24.60 34.76
CA ARG A 138 12.06 -24.06 33.49
C ARG A 138 13.19 -23.06 33.73
N GLN A 139 13.06 -22.16 34.70
CA GLN A 139 14.12 -21.22 35.09
C GLN A 139 15.36 -21.92 35.65
N CYS A 140 15.19 -22.99 36.42
CA CYS A 140 16.29 -23.77 36.99
C CYS A 140 16.93 -24.74 35.98
N GLY A 141 16.22 -25.09 34.90
CA GLY A 141 16.71 -25.96 33.82
C GLY A 141 17.31 -25.24 32.62
N THR A 142 17.15 -23.92 32.52
CA THR A 142 17.89 -23.08 31.54
C THR A 142 19.29 -22.78 32.09
N SER A 143 20.19 -23.77 32.00
CA SER A 143 21.61 -23.53 32.19
C SER A 143 22.26 -23.16 30.85
N ARG A 144 23.01 -22.05 30.89
CA ARG A 144 23.74 -21.34 29.83
C ARG A 144 22.90 -20.68 28.72
N PRO A 145 23.25 -19.43 28.33
CA PRO A 145 22.75 -18.84 27.09
C PRO A 145 23.12 -19.79 25.94
N ALA A 146 22.15 -20.05 25.06
CA ALA A 146 22.39 -20.86 23.88
C ALA A 146 23.47 -20.16 23.05
N SER A 147 24.67 -20.73 23.03
CA SER A 147 25.74 -20.26 22.15
C SER A 147 25.48 -20.81 20.76
N HIS A 148 25.15 -19.93 19.82
CA HIS A 148 25.05 -20.31 18.42
C HIS A 148 26.46 -20.40 17.83
N PRO A 149 26.84 -21.49 17.11
CA PRO A 149 28.20 -21.69 16.61
C PRO A 149 28.69 -20.57 15.67
N LEU A 150 27.77 -19.82 15.06
CA LEU A 150 28.08 -18.68 14.20
C LEU A 150 27.85 -17.29 14.83
N PHE A 151 27.08 -17.19 15.93
CA PHE A 151 26.64 -15.89 16.47
C PHE A 151 26.98 -15.67 17.96
N GLY A 152 27.70 -16.59 18.59
CA GLY A 152 28.10 -16.45 19.99
C GLY A 152 26.92 -16.60 20.97
N LYS A 153 27.06 -16.05 22.17
CA LYS A 153 26.08 -16.15 23.27
C LYS A 153 24.98 -15.09 23.08
N PHE A 154 23.72 -15.50 23.19
CA PHE A 154 22.54 -14.62 23.24
C PHE A 154 22.04 -14.41 24.66
#